data_AF-A0A434VF42-F1
#
_entry.id   AF-A0A434VF42-F1
#
_cell.length_a   1.000
_cell.length_b   1.000
_cell.length_c   1.000
_cell.angle_alpha   90.00
_cell.angle_beta   90.00
_cell.angle_gamma   90.00
#
_symmetry.space_group_name_H-M   'P 1'
#
loop_
_entity.id
_entity.type
_entity.pdbx_description
1 polymer ?
#
loop_
_entity_poly.entity_id
_entity_poly.type
_entity_poly.pdbx_seq_one_letter_code
_entity_poly.pdbx_strand_id
1 'polypeptide(L)'
;QDPRGGQAVVRDGVAWNAGPNFSQFAAARTRVGAKQANITIAHLDTGFDPGHRTLPAGLLAAKQRNFVDDGTGPDNATDHAPAGTLTSNRGHGTGTLSLLAGNKLDGTSPHWPGFTDFVGGTPQAKILPVRIADWVVRLTTGTMVQGIEYARQQGAQVLSMSMGGLASQALVDAINLAYDHGLVMVTAAGNNFAITPRSIVYPARYNRVLAACGVMGDGRAYAGLAFGTMQGNYGPPSKMKTALGAYTPNVPWAEIDCAKVVDMDGNGTSAATPQIAAAAALWLAEHWDRVKTYPQPWMRIEAVRFALFKVAQKSTQKMNTTETLEKIGQGVVRAFDALAISPPAENQLRKLPPAAYTWSWLDLLTVGNSLAARRPAAVQRQKMFALELMQMAQTTASVDQAIADPDGDPAAISAAARNRYFEAALDEGNPSKPLKAFLEGVLGRAGAKPVPVAVPAASPAPIRRKPRPLPPPQRRLRIYALDPSVAKRLDSVSVHQATLSVPWDDEPSADKPLLAGPIGEYLEVVDVDPASDRVYDPVDLNDKVLLAQDGLPPSEGNPKFHQQMVYAVAMTTIGHFERALGRRALWAPHYSQTPGRSGDMTVKAHYVPRLRIYPHALRAENAYY
;
A
#
# COMPACT_ATOMS: atom_id res chain seq x y z
N GLN A 1 25.41 -12.09 -7.63
CA GLN A 1 26.06 -10.88 -8.15
C GLN A 1 27.56 -11.05 -8.05
N ASP A 2 28.32 -10.44 -8.96
CA ASP A 2 29.74 -10.23 -8.69
C ASP A 2 29.92 -9.31 -7.46
N PRO A 3 31.12 -9.24 -6.87
CA PRO A 3 31.38 -8.39 -5.70
C PRO A 3 31.14 -6.87 -5.91
N ARG A 4 30.89 -6.42 -7.15
CA ARG A 4 30.58 -5.03 -7.52
C ARG A 4 29.08 -4.79 -7.70
N GLY A 5 28.23 -5.76 -7.33
CA GLY A 5 26.78 -5.66 -7.49
C GLY A 5 26.28 -5.99 -8.91
N GLY A 6 27.14 -6.54 -9.77
CA GLY A 6 26.80 -6.90 -11.16
C GLY A 6 25.95 -8.17 -11.32
N GLN A 7 25.83 -8.64 -12.57
CA GLN A 7 25.03 -9.82 -12.94
C GLN A 7 25.51 -11.11 -12.24
N ALA A 8 24.65 -12.14 -12.22
CA ALA A 8 24.93 -13.42 -11.57
C ALA A 8 26.03 -14.17 -12.33
N VAL A 9 26.80 -14.98 -11.60
CA VAL A 9 27.86 -15.84 -12.16
C VAL A 9 27.25 -17.11 -12.80
N VAL A 10 25.99 -17.05 -13.27
CA VAL A 10 25.36 -18.14 -14.03
C VAL A 10 25.54 -17.78 -15.48
N ARG A 11 26.56 -18.39 -16.13
CA ARG A 11 27.07 -17.95 -17.42
C ARG A 11 26.18 -18.31 -18.61
N ASP A 12 25.30 -19.30 -18.48
CA ASP A 12 24.56 -19.85 -19.62
C ASP A 12 23.05 -19.97 -19.32
N GLY A 13 22.23 -19.27 -20.09
CA GLY A 13 20.79 -19.48 -20.20
C GLY A 13 19.89 -18.39 -19.60
N VAL A 14 18.89 -17.96 -20.38
CA VAL A 14 17.76 -17.16 -19.91
C VAL A 14 16.85 -18.01 -19.01
N ALA A 15 16.17 -17.39 -18.04
CA ALA A 15 15.28 -18.07 -17.09
C ALA A 15 15.91 -19.26 -16.33
N TRP A 16 17.22 -19.21 -16.05
CA TRP A 16 17.97 -20.27 -15.36
C TRP A 16 17.33 -20.69 -14.03
N ASN A 17 16.70 -19.77 -13.31
CA ASN A 17 16.06 -20.03 -12.01
C ASN A 17 14.95 -21.09 -12.08
N ALA A 18 14.32 -21.27 -13.25
CA ALA A 18 13.29 -22.29 -13.46
C ALA A 18 13.87 -23.71 -13.70
N GLY A 19 15.18 -23.82 -13.91
CA GLY A 19 15.87 -25.05 -14.27
C GLY A 19 15.89 -26.13 -13.18
N PRO A 20 16.27 -27.37 -13.54
CA PRO A 20 16.23 -28.54 -12.65
C PRO A 20 17.19 -28.45 -11.46
N ASN A 21 18.29 -27.71 -11.60
CA ASN A 21 19.27 -27.48 -10.54
C ASN A 21 18.88 -26.33 -9.61
N PHE A 22 17.79 -25.63 -9.91
CA PHE A 22 17.32 -24.43 -9.21
C PHE A 22 15.91 -24.68 -8.66
N SER A 23 14.92 -23.85 -8.97
CA SER A 23 13.57 -23.96 -8.40
C SER A 23 12.67 -25.00 -9.07
N GLN A 24 13.10 -25.60 -10.20
CA GLN A 24 12.39 -26.68 -10.91
C GLN A 24 11.00 -26.32 -11.45
N PHE A 25 10.73 -25.03 -11.73
CA PHE A 25 9.41 -24.60 -12.20
C PHE A 25 9.01 -25.24 -13.53
N ALA A 26 9.94 -25.46 -14.45
CA ALA A 26 9.62 -26.07 -15.75
C ALA A 26 8.96 -27.46 -15.57
N ALA A 27 9.57 -28.35 -14.79
CA ALA A 27 9.01 -29.67 -14.50
C ALA A 27 7.71 -29.59 -13.68
N ALA A 28 7.64 -28.67 -12.71
CA ALA A 28 6.46 -28.50 -11.85
C ALA A 28 5.23 -28.06 -12.66
N ARG A 29 5.37 -27.06 -13.53
CA ARG A 29 4.31 -26.57 -14.42
C ARG A 29 3.79 -27.69 -15.33
N THR A 30 4.69 -28.48 -15.92
CA THR A 30 4.34 -29.60 -16.80
C THR A 30 3.54 -30.68 -16.06
N ARG A 31 3.96 -31.04 -14.84
CA ARG A 31 3.26 -32.04 -14.02
C ARG A 31 1.86 -31.59 -13.61
N VAL A 32 1.72 -30.35 -13.13
CA VAL A 32 0.43 -29.84 -12.65
C VAL A 32 -0.52 -29.57 -13.83
N GLY A 33 0.00 -29.07 -14.95
CA GLY A 33 -0.75 -28.77 -16.16
C GLY A 33 -1.95 -27.86 -15.89
N ALA A 34 -3.10 -28.21 -16.47
CA ALA A 34 -4.34 -27.42 -16.41
C ALA A 34 -4.92 -27.27 -15.00
N LYS A 35 -4.52 -28.11 -14.02
CA LYS A 35 -5.00 -27.98 -12.63
C LYS A 35 -4.63 -26.63 -12.01
N GLN A 36 -3.62 -25.94 -12.53
CA GLN A 36 -3.25 -24.58 -12.10
C GLN A 36 -4.45 -23.63 -12.11
N ALA A 37 -5.38 -23.78 -13.07
CA ALA A 37 -6.57 -22.93 -13.20
C ALA A 37 -7.59 -23.07 -12.04
N ASN A 38 -7.41 -24.05 -11.14
CA ASN A 38 -8.18 -24.18 -9.91
C ASN A 38 -7.77 -23.14 -8.85
N ILE A 39 -6.57 -22.58 -8.98
CA ILE A 39 -5.97 -21.69 -7.99
C ILE A 39 -6.03 -20.25 -8.48
N THR A 40 -6.55 -19.38 -7.63
CA THR A 40 -6.53 -17.93 -7.78
C THR A 40 -5.43 -17.34 -6.91
N ILE A 41 -4.57 -16.55 -7.54
CA ILE A 41 -3.47 -15.84 -6.91
C ILE A 41 -3.76 -14.35 -6.97
N ALA A 42 -3.85 -13.69 -5.81
CA ALA A 42 -3.86 -12.24 -5.74
C ALA A 42 -2.43 -11.71 -5.87
N HIS A 43 -2.21 -10.87 -6.87
CA HIS A 43 -0.93 -10.20 -7.10
C HIS A 43 -1.09 -8.73 -6.68
N LEU A 44 -0.52 -8.40 -5.53
CA LEU A 44 -0.59 -7.09 -4.92
C LEU A 44 0.72 -6.33 -5.19
N ASP A 45 0.67 -5.35 -6.09
CA ASP A 45 1.88 -4.66 -6.55
C ASP A 45 1.58 -3.26 -7.14
N THR A 46 2.49 -2.69 -7.94
CA THR A 46 2.33 -1.37 -8.59
C THR A 46 1.34 -1.36 -9.76
N GLY A 47 0.77 -2.51 -10.08
CA GLY A 47 -0.06 -2.73 -11.27
C GLY A 47 0.64 -3.62 -12.28
N PHE A 48 0.17 -3.64 -13.51
CA PHE A 48 0.74 -4.45 -14.58
C PHE A 48 0.61 -3.76 -15.93
N ASP A 49 1.43 -4.19 -16.89
CA ASP A 49 1.36 -3.77 -18.29
C ASP A 49 0.38 -4.68 -19.07
N PRO A 50 -0.77 -4.17 -19.55
CA PRO A 50 -1.71 -4.96 -20.33
C PRO A 50 -1.22 -5.27 -21.76
N GLY A 51 -0.23 -4.54 -22.27
CA GLY A 51 0.35 -4.73 -23.61
C GLY A 51 1.51 -5.71 -23.66
N HIS A 52 2.03 -6.14 -22.51
CA HIS A 52 3.22 -6.99 -22.46
C HIS A 52 2.92 -8.46 -22.81
N ARG A 53 3.80 -9.11 -23.59
CA ARG A 53 3.65 -10.51 -24.05
C ARG A 53 3.61 -11.54 -22.92
N THR A 54 4.17 -11.22 -21.76
CA THR A 54 4.12 -12.09 -20.58
C THR A 54 2.78 -12.02 -19.84
N LEU A 55 1.78 -11.26 -20.31
CA LEU A 55 0.48 -11.19 -19.65
C LEU A 55 -0.10 -12.60 -19.38
N PRO A 56 -0.40 -12.97 -18.12
CA PRO A 56 -0.89 -14.30 -17.78
C PRO A 56 -2.17 -14.65 -18.52
N ALA A 57 -2.27 -15.89 -19.03
CA ALA A 57 -3.48 -16.34 -19.73
C ALA A 57 -4.71 -16.39 -18.80
N GLY A 58 -4.50 -16.62 -17.50
CA GLY A 58 -5.54 -16.66 -16.48
C GLY A 58 -5.84 -15.31 -15.80
N LEU A 59 -5.48 -14.17 -16.40
CA LEU A 59 -5.72 -12.86 -15.81
C LEU A 59 -7.22 -12.59 -15.61
N LEU A 60 -7.62 -12.28 -14.38
CA LEU A 60 -8.99 -11.93 -14.02
C LEU A 60 -9.24 -10.43 -14.21
N ALA A 61 -9.14 -9.94 -15.46
CA ALA A 61 -9.24 -8.51 -15.78
C ALA A 61 -10.56 -7.87 -15.27
N ALA A 62 -11.68 -8.59 -15.36
CA ALA A 62 -12.98 -8.12 -14.86
C ALA A 62 -13.08 -7.98 -13.33
N LYS A 63 -12.08 -8.48 -12.59
CA LYS A 63 -11.98 -8.41 -11.13
C LYS A 63 -10.76 -7.64 -10.66
N GLN A 64 -10.03 -7.01 -11.57
CA GLN A 64 -8.87 -6.21 -11.18
C GLN A 64 -9.30 -5.07 -10.24
N ARG A 65 -8.41 -4.66 -9.35
CA ARG A 65 -8.73 -3.58 -8.41
C ARG A 65 -7.57 -2.63 -8.20
N ASN A 66 -7.88 -1.35 -8.11
CA ASN A 66 -6.96 -0.27 -7.82
C ASN A 66 -7.35 0.40 -6.51
N PHE A 67 -6.41 0.42 -5.57
CA PHE A 67 -6.53 1.12 -4.29
C PHE A 67 -5.70 2.40 -4.25
N VAL A 68 -5.06 2.76 -5.37
CA VAL A 68 -4.32 4.01 -5.52
C VAL A 68 -5.28 5.06 -6.09
N ASP A 69 -5.29 6.24 -5.48
CA ASP A 69 -6.02 7.40 -6.01
C ASP A 69 -5.18 8.09 -7.09
N ASP A 70 -5.25 7.56 -8.32
CA ASP A 70 -4.52 8.05 -9.49
C ASP A 70 -5.44 8.57 -10.60
N GLY A 71 -6.73 8.73 -10.32
CA GLY A 71 -7.73 9.20 -11.28
C GLY A 71 -8.16 8.18 -12.34
N THR A 72 -7.65 6.93 -12.30
CA THR A 72 -8.00 5.91 -13.31
C THR A 72 -9.16 4.99 -12.91
N GLY A 73 -9.68 5.19 -11.69
CA GLY A 73 -10.82 4.49 -11.14
C GLY A 73 -10.46 3.17 -10.44
N PRO A 74 -11.36 2.65 -9.60
CA PRO A 74 -11.08 1.51 -8.73
C PRO A 74 -10.98 0.17 -9.48
N ASP A 75 -11.44 0.08 -10.72
CA ASP A 75 -11.47 -1.17 -11.50
C ASP A 75 -10.37 -1.23 -12.57
N ASN A 76 -9.29 -0.45 -12.37
CA ASN A 76 -8.17 -0.36 -13.30
C ASN A 76 -6.83 -0.58 -12.59
N ALA A 77 -6.33 -1.82 -12.56
CA ALA A 77 -5.07 -2.16 -11.89
C ALA A 77 -3.86 -2.08 -12.83
N THR A 78 -3.98 -1.48 -14.02
CA THR A 78 -2.81 -1.30 -14.90
C THR A 78 -1.86 -0.26 -14.30
N ASP A 79 -0.58 -0.37 -14.60
CA ASP A 79 0.44 0.55 -14.08
C ASP A 79 0.49 1.82 -14.94
N HIS A 80 0.09 2.95 -14.34
CA HIS A 80 0.08 4.28 -14.97
C HIS A 80 1.14 5.22 -14.39
N ALA A 81 2.08 4.71 -13.59
CA ALA A 81 3.09 5.57 -13.00
C ALA A 81 3.91 6.24 -14.12
N PRO A 82 4.24 7.54 -14.02
CA PRO A 82 5.02 8.22 -15.05
C PRO A 82 6.43 7.63 -15.14
N ALA A 83 6.99 7.62 -16.35
CA ALA A 83 8.38 7.24 -16.58
C ALA A 83 9.31 8.24 -15.88
N GLY A 84 10.11 7.77 -14.92
CA GLY A 84 11.23 8.54 -14.36
C GLY A 84 11.19 8.87 -12.86
N THR A 85 12.26 8.42 -12.18
CA THR A 85 13.07 8.95 -11.07
C THR A 85 13.63 7.75 -10.31
N LEU A 86 14.70 7.93 -9.51
CA LEU A 86 15.35 6.85 -8.74
C LEU A 86 14.41 6.13 -7.75
N THR A 87 13.23 6.72 -7.48
CA THR A 87 12.17 6.19 -6.61
C THR A 87 10.98 5.62 -7.38
N SER A 88 10.93 5.79 -8.71
CA SER A 88 9.88 5.23 -9.58
C SER A 88 10.02 3.73 -9.64
N ASN A 89 8.99 3.04 -9.17
CA ASN A 89 8.89 1.59 -9.29
C ASN A 89 7.91 1.21 -10.40
N ARG A 90 7.77 2.08 -11.40
CA ARG A 90 7.00 1.80 -12.60
C ARG A 90 7.48 0.48 -13.21
N GLY A 91 6.54 -0.42 -13.50
CA GLY A 91 6.85 -1.74 -14.05
C GLY A 91 7.32 -2.77 -13.04
N HIS A 92 7.44 -2.43 -11.74
CA HIS A 92 7.78 -3.40 -10.72
C HIS A 92 6.75 -4.54 -10.65
N GLY A 93 5.47 -4.20 -10.67
CA GLY A 93 4.40 -5.19 -10.74
C GLY A 93 4.38 -6.00 -12.04
N THR A 94 4.70 -5.40 -13.19
CA THR A 94 4.89 -6.14 -14.46
C THR A 94 6.00 -7.18 -14.34
N GLY A 95 7.14 -6.79 -13.76
CA GLY A 95 8.28 -7.67 -13.54
C GLY A 95 7.98 -8.82 -12.56
N THR A 96 7.40 -8.53 -11.39
CA THR A 96 7.02 -9.57 -10.42
C THR A 96 5.91 -10.48 -10.95
N LEU A 97 4.94 -9.95 -11.69
CA LEU A 97 3.88 -10.72 -12.35
C LEU A 97 4.47 -11.67 -13.40
N SER A 98 5.48 -11.22 -14.15
CA SER A 98 6.16 -12.06 -15.14
C SER A 98 6.87 -13.26 -14.50
N LEU A 99 7.50 -13.11 -13.33
CA LEU A 99 8.07 -14.23 -12.56
C LEU A 99 7.00 -15.13 -11.94
N LEU A 100 5.87 -14.57 -11.53
CA LEU A 100 4.78 -15.32 -10.91
C LEU A 100 4.07 -16.20 -11.94
N ALA A 101 3.57 -15.60 -13.01
CA ALA A 101 2.65 -16.23 -13.96
C ALA A 101 2.84 -15.75 -15.41
N GLY A 102 4.02 -15.22 -15.74
CA GLY A 102 4.39 -14.78 -17.07
C GLY A 102 4.15 -15.85 -18.15
N ASN A 103 3.45 -15.46 -19.21
CA ASN A 103 3.08 -16.32 -20.33
C ASN A 103 4.29 -16.72 -21.20
N LYS A 104 4.04 -17.55 -22.22
CA LYS A 104 5.06 -17.95 -23.20
C LYS A 104 5.53 -16.76 -24.03
N LEU A 105 6.82 -16.74 -24.31
CA LEU A 105 7.37 -15.90 -25.38
C LEU A 105 7.34 -16.64 -26.71
N ASP A 106 7.40 -15.89 -27.81
CA ASP A 106 7.31 -16.40 -29.19
C ASP A 106 8.68 -16.62 -29.85
N GLY A 107 9.78 -16.56 -29.06
CA GLY A 107 11.15 -16.62 -29.57
C GLY A 107 11.66 -15.30 -30.16
N THR A 108 10.86 -14.24 -30.17
CA THR A 108 11.22 -12.93 -30.76
C THR A 108 11.51 -11.84 -29.73
N SER A 109 11.60 -12.19 -28.44
CA SER A 109 12.03 -11.23 -27.42
C SER A 109 13.46 -10.75 -27.73
N PRO A 110 13.71 -9.43 -27.83
CA PRO A 110 14.99 -8.89 -28.27
C PRO A 110 16.21 -9.41 -27.50
N HIS A 111 16.07 -9.60 -26.19
CA HIS A 111 17.17 -10.04 -25.33
C HIS A 111 17.20 -11.56 -25.13
N TRP A 112 16.14 -12.27 -25.52
CA TRP A 112 15.98 -13.71 -25.35
C TRP A 112 15.63 -14.40 -26.69
N PRO A 113 16.49 -14.29 -27.73
CA PRO A 113 16.20 -14.86 -29.03
C PRO A 113 16.04 -16.39 -28.93
N GLY A 114 14.97 -16.91 -29.52
CA GLY A 114 14.66 -18.36 -29.55
C GLY A 114 13.99 -18.92 -28.28
N PHE A 115 13.81 -18.14 -27.21
CA PHE A 115 13.09 -18.61 -26.03
C PHE A 115 11.58 -18.67 -26.27
N THR A 116 11.00 -19.86 -26.17
CA THR A 116 9.59 -20.13 -26.51
C THR A 116 8.77 -20.76 -25.37
N ASP A 117 9.33 -20.82 -24.16
CA ASP A 117 8.66 -21.35 -22.97
C ASP A 117 8.03 -20.23 -22.13
N PHE A 118 7.31 -20.61 -21.08
CA PHE A 118 6.76 -19.72 -20.06
C PHE A 118 7.85 -19.07 -19.22
N VAL A 119 7.70 -17.77 -18.98
CA VAL A 119 8.55 -17.02 -18.04
C VAL A 119 8.20 -17.34 -16.59
N GLY A 120 6.92 -17.28 -16.22
CA GLY A 120 6.50 -17.33 -14.82
C GLY A 120 6.27 -18.72 -14.26
N GLY A 121 6.42 -18.87 -12.95
CA GLY A 121 6.36 -20.15 -12.24
C GLY A 121 5.01 -20.88 -12.30
N THR A 122 3.88 -20.19 -12.46
CA THR A 122 2.52 -20.78 -12.49
C THR A 122 1.60 -20.11 -13.52
N PRO A 123 1.93 -20.16 -14.81
CA PRO A 123 1.35 -19.30 -15.85
C PRO A 123 -0.11 -19.60 -16.20
N GLN A 124 -0.63 -20.77 -15.79
CA GLN A 124 -2.01 -21.19 -16.03
C GLN A 124 -2.92 -20.99 -14.81
N ALA A 125 -2.41 -20.39 -13.72
CA ALA A 125 -3.23 -20.02 -12.58
C ALA A 125 -4.11 -18.80 -12.90
N LYS A 126 -5.21 -18.65 -12.17
CA LYS A 126 -6.03 -17.43 -12.24
C LYS A 126 -5.29 -16.32 -11.48
N ILE A 127 -5.06 -15.17 -12.11
CA ILE A 127 -4.37 -14.06 -11.48
C ILE A 127 -5.34 -12.91 -11.24
N LEU A 128 -5.50 -12.51 -9.98
CA LEU A 128 -6.27 -11.35 -9.56
C LEU A 128 -5.28 -10.16 -9.39
N PRO A 129 -5.23 -9.21 -10.34
CA PRO A 129 -4.34 -8.07 -10.21
C PRO A 129 -4.93 -7.04 -9.25
N VAL A 130 -4.13 -6.63 -8.26
CA VAL A 130 -4.52 -5.66 -7.24
C VAL A 130 -3.42 -4.61 -7.12
N ARG A 131 -3.71 -3.40 -7.61
CA ARG A 131 -2.78 -2.27 -7.53
C ARG A 131 -2.92 -1.59 -6.17
N ILE A 132 -1.84 -1.60 -5.39
CA ILE A 132 -1.80 -1.06 -4.01
C ILE A 132 -0.80 0.09 -3.82
N ALA A 133 0.00 0.38 -4.85
CA ALA A 133 0.96 1.47 -4.85
C ALA A 133 1.16 2.03 -6.26
N ASP A 134 1.46 3.31 -6.35
CA ASP A 134 2.08 3.96 -7.52
C ASP A 134 3.62 3.93 -7.41
N TRP A 135 4.16 4.03 -6.18
CA TRP A 135 5.58 3.93 -5.86
C TRP A 135 5.74 3.06 -4.61
N VAL A 136 6.78 2.21 -4.51
CA VAL A 136 7.05 1.45 -3.27
C VAL A 136 7.24 2.39 -2.07
N VAL A 137 7.72 3.62 -2.32
CA VAL A 137 7.89 4.69 -1.31
C VAL A 137 6.55 5.33 -0.89
N ARG A 138 5.51 5.26 -1.73
CA ARG A 138 4.14 5.76 -1.44
C ARG A 138 3.17 4.64 -1.08
N LEU A 139 3.69 3.50 -0.62
CA LEU A 139 2.86 2.45 -0.05
C LEU A 139 2.31 2.90 1.31
N THR A 140 0.99 2.97 1.43
CA THR A 140 0.35 3.19 2.73
C THR A 140 -0.04 1.85 3.34
N THR A 141 -0.04 1.77 4.67
CA THR A 141 -0.58 0.61 5.36
C THR A 141 -2.07 0.38 5.03
N GLY A 142 -2.80 1.45 4.68
CA GLY A 142 -4.20 1.38 4.26
C GLY A 142 -4.41 0.61 2.95
N THR A 143 -3.65 0.91 1.90
CA THR A 143 -3.80 0.23 0.60
C THR A 143 -3.37 -1.24 0.66
N MET A 144 -2.36 -1.57 1.48
CA MET A 144 -2.02 -2.98 1.78
C MET A 144 -3.19 -3.72 2.45
N VAL A 145 -3.80 -3.13 3.49
CA VAL A 145 -4.94 -3.74 4.20
C VAL A 145 -6.12 -3.95 3.25
N GLN A 146 -6.45 -2.95 2.43
CA GLN A 146 -7.51 -3.04 1.43
C GLN A 146 -7.23 -4.12 0.39
N GLY A 147 -5.99 -4.23 -0.10
CA GLY A 147 -5.59 -5.26 -1.05
C GLY A 147 -5.70 -6.68 -0.49
N ILE A 148 -5.21 -6.91 0.74
CA ILE A 148 -5.29 -8.21 1.42
C ILE A 148 -6.75 -8.61 1.63
N GLU A 149 -7.56 -7.66 2.09
CA GLU A 149 -8.98 -7.90 2.33
C GLU A 149 -9.74 -8.19 1.03
N TYR A 150 -9.43 -7.47 -0.06
CA TYR A 150 -10.02 -7.74 -1.36
C TYR A 150 -9.63 -9.12 -1.89
N ALA A 151 -8.35 -9.52 -1.76
CA ALA A 151 -7.89 -10.86 -2.12
C ALA A 151 -8.67 -11.95 -1.37
N ARG A 152 -8.88 -11.76 -0.06
CA ARG A 152 -9.68 -12.65 0.79
C ARG A 152 -11.14 -12.71 0.33
N GLN A 153 -11.76 -11.55 0.06
CA GLN A 153 -13.15 -11.46 -0.40
C GLN A 153 -13.36 -12.10 -1.78
N GLN A 154 -12.38 -12.00 -2.68
CA GLN A 154 -12.39 -12.67 -3.98
C GLN A 154 -12.08 -14.17 -3.90
N GLY A 155 -11.80 -14.70 -2.70
CA GLY A 155 -11.52 -16.10 -2.48
C GLY A 155 -10.20 -16.55 -3.10
N ALA A 156 -9.18 -15.68 -3.15
CA ALA A 156 -7.84 -16.09 -3.54
C ALA A 156 -7.29 -17.16 -2.59
N GLN A 157 -6.51 -18.10 -3.11
CA GLN A 157 -5.83 -19.13 -2.32
C GLN A 157 -4.40 -18.72 -1.96
N VAL A 158 -3.77 -17.91 -2.82
CA VAL A 158 -2.41 -17.41 -2.64
C VAL A 158 -2.40 -15.90 -2.83
N LEU A 159 -1.57 -15.21 -2.04
CA LEU A 159 -1.27 -13.80 -2.19
C LEU A 159 0.25 -13.64 -2.38
N SER A 160 0.64 -12.94 -3.43
CA SER A 160 2.01 -12.53 -3.69
C SER A 160 2.09 -11.01 -3.55
N MET A 161 2.93 -10.51 -2.66
CA MET A 161 3.11 -9.07 -2.44
C MET A 161 4.59 -8.73 -2.23
N SER A 162 5.20 -8.09 -3.22
CA SER A 162 6.61 -7.75 -3.23
C SER A 162 6.88 -6.37 -2.62
N MET A 163 6.26 -6.09 -1.48
CA MET A 163 6.32 -4.80 -0.79
C MET A 163 6.26 -4.97 0.73
N GLY A 164 6.69 -3.94 1.46
CA GLY A 164 6.59 -3.88 2.91
C GLY A 164 6.25 -2.47 3.39
N GLY A 165 5.72 -2.37 4.59
CA GLY A 165 5.38 -1.10 5.23
C GLY A 165 5.38 -1.22 6.75
N LEU A 166 4.86 -0.20 7.42
CA LEU A 166 4.89 -0.14 8.88
C LEU A 166 3.84 -1.04 9.52
N ALA A 167 4.24 -1.70 10.61
CA ALA A 167 3.32 -2.41 11.49
C ALA A 167 2.18 -1.50 11.97
N SER A 168 0.97 -2.05 12.02
CA SER A 168 -0.22 -1.38 12.57
C SER A 168 -1.24 -2.42 13.04
N GLN A 169 -2.19 -2.01 13.88
CA GLN A 169 -3.29 -2.89 14.29
C GLN A 169 -4.13 -3.34 13.08
N ALA A 170 -4.46 -2.44 12.15
CA ALA A 170 -5.26 -2.78 10.98
C ALA A 170 -4.57 -3.83 10.08
N LEU A 171 -3.24 -3.72 9.92
CA LEU A 171 -2.47 -4.72 9.18
C LEU A 171 -2.48 -6.08 9.88
N VAL A 172 -2.33 -6.09 11.21
CA VAL A 172 -2.42 -7.32 12.01
C VAL A 172 -3.78 -8.00 11.84
N ASP A 173 -4.86 -7.23 11.91
CA ASP A 173 -6.22 -7.75 11.76
C ASP A 173 -6.42 -8.37 10.37
N ALA A 174 -5.98 -7.67 9.31
CA ALA A 174 -6.03 -8.18 7.94
C ALA A 174 -5.24 -9.48 7.76
N ILE A 175 -4.02 -9.57 8.31
CA ILE A 175 -3.18 -10.77 8.25
C ILE A 175 -3.82 -11.93 9.03
N ASN A 176 -4.39 -11.66 10.20
CA ASN A 176 -5.05 -12.68 10.99
C ASN A 176 -6.28 -13.25 10.27
N LEU A 177 -7.13 -12.37 9.73
CA LEU A 177 -8.30 -12.77 8.94
C LEU A 177 -7.93 -13.54 7.68
N ALA A 178 -6.94 -13.08 6.92
CA ALA A 178 -6.44 -13.78 5.74
C ALA A 178 -5.93 -15.19 6.07
N TYR A 179 -5.16 -15.31 7.15
CA TYR A 179 -4.67 -16.61 7.64
C TYR A 179 -5.81 -17.55 8.02
N ASP A 180 -6.77 -17.05 8.80
CA ASP A 180 -7.92 -17.85 9.25
C ASP A 180 -8.84 -18.26 8.08
N HIS A 181 -8.83 -17.50 6.97
CA HIS A 181 -9.49 -17.83 5.71
C HIS A 181 -8.69 -18.73 4.76
N GLY A 182 -7.47 -19.14 5.13
CA GLY A 182 -6.67 -20.07 4.32
C GLY A 182 -5.97 -19.42 3.12
N LEU A 183 -5.77 -18.09 3.13
CA LEU A 183 -5.00 -17.36 2.13
C LEU A 183 -3.50 -17.50 2.42
N VAL A 184 -2.76 -18.20 1.55
CA VAL A 184 -1.31 -18.33 1.66
C VAL A 184 -0.65 -17.02 1.26
N MET A 185 -0.18 -16.26 2.25
CA MET A 185 0.48 -14.97 2.02
C MET A 185 1.99 -15.16 1.90
N VAL A 186 2.55 -14.76 0.77
CA VAL A 186 3.99 -14.72 0.49
C VAL A 186 4.40 -13.28 0.21
N THR A 187 5.31 -12.75 1.03
CA THR A 187 5.71 -11.34 0.93
C THR A 187 7.21 -11.16 1.04
N ALA A 188 7.74 -10.14 0.38
CA ALA A 188 9.17 -9.86 0.33
C ALA A 188 9.76 -9.65 1.73
N ALA A 189 10.91 -10.25 2.02
CA ALA A 189 11.63 -10.03 3.27
C ALA A 189 12.08 -8.57 3.45
N GLY A 190 12.17 -7.80 2.37
CA GLY A 190 12.71 -6.44 2.35
C GLY A 190 14.15 -6.43 1.86
N ASN A 191 14.65 -5.24 1.50
CA ASN A 191 16.02 -5.05 1.05
C ASN A 191 16.67 -3.93 1.87
N ASN A 192 17.99 -3.96 1.99
CA ASN A 192 18.80 -2.96 2.68
C ASN A 192 20.06 -2.62 1.88
N PHE A 193 20.66 -1.48 2.21
CA PHE A 193 21.95 -1.02 1.67
C PHE A 193 23.03 -0.95 2.76
N ALA A 194 23.02 -1.93 3.68
CA ALA A 194 23.89 -2.05 4.86
C ALA A 194 23.72 -0.99 5.96
N ILE A 195 23.34 0.25 5.63
CA ILE A 195 23.06 1.34 6.59
C ILE A 195 21.60 1.40 7.04
N THR A 196 20.70 0.71 6.35
CA THR A 196 19.28 0.63 6.69
C THR A 196 19.00 -0.64 7.51
N PRO A 197 17.86 -0.72 8.24
CA PRO A 197 17.47 -1.93 8.97
C PRO A 197 17.55 -3.18 8.09
N ARG A 198 18.16 -4.24 8.65
CA ARG A 198 18.50 -5.47 7.91
C ARG A 198 17.56 -6.63 8.23
N SER A 199 16.67 -6.45 9.20
CA SER A 199 15.72 -7.47 9.63
C SER A 199 14.48 -7.52 8.72
N ILE A 200 13.79 -8.67 8.70
CA ILE A 200 12.63 -8.86 7.82
C ILE A 200 11.55 -7.80 8.10
N VAL A 201 11.03 -7.16 7.04
CA VAL A 201 10.03 -6.08 7.12
C VAL A 201 8.59 -6.61 7.28
N TYR A 202 7.66 -5.75 7.66
CA TYR A 202 6.24 -6.10 7.74
C TYR A 202 5.55 -5.94 6.37
N PRO A 203 4.57 -6.80 6.02
CA PRO A 203 3.98 -7.86 6.86
C PRO A 203 4.76 -9.19 6.84
N ALA A 204 5.82 -9.32 6.04
CA ALA A 204 6.60 -10.55 5.95
C ALA A 204 7.04 -11.07 7.32
N ARG A 205 7.35 -10.17 8.24
CA ARG A 205 7.77 -10.41 9.62
C ARG A 205 6.72 -11.08 10.51
N TYR A 206 5.43 -11.05 10.17
CA TYR A 206 4.42 -11.81 10.92
C TYR A 206 4.58 -13.32 10.66
N ASN A 207 4.53 -14.17 11.70
CA ASN A 207 4.69 -15.63 11.54
C ASN A 207 3.58 -16.27 10.69
N ARG A 208 2.41 -15.64 10.60
CA ARG A 208 1.31 -16.04 9.69
C ARG A 208 1.56 -15.74 8.21
N VAL A 209 2.64 -15.01 7.89
CA VAL A 209 3.07 -14.68 6.52
C VAL A 209 4.37 -15.42 6.21
N LEU A 210 4.48 -15.97 5.00
CA LEU A 210 5.72 -16.60 4.54
C LEU A 210 6.67 -15.51 4.00
N ALA A 211 7.81 -15.34 4.65
CA ALA A 211 8.80 -14.34 4.24
C ALA A 211 9.69 -14.88 3.12
N ALA A 212 9.78 -14.14 2.01
CA ALA A 212 10.62 -14.50 0.87
C ALA A 212 12.02 -13.88 0.99
N CYS A 213 13.02 -14.72 1.29
CA CYS A 213 14.43 -14.34 1.35
C CYS A 213 15.13 -14.63 0.02
N GLY A 214 16.26 -13.97 -0.23
CA GLY A 214 16.98 -14.08 -1.49
C GLY A 214 18.17 -15.05 -1.48
N VAL A 215 18.35 -15.79 -2.57
CA VAL A 215 19.45 -16.74 -2.80
C VAL A 215 20.12 -16.43 -4.13
N MET A 216 21.44 -16.23 -4.14
CA MET A 216 22.17 -15.99 -5.39
C MET A 216 22.36 -17.29 -6.18
N GLY A 217 22.56 -17.17 -7.50
CA GLY A 217 22.75 -18.33 -8.39
C GLY A 217 23.98 -19.19 -8.06
N ASP A 218 24.96 -18.66 -7.32
CA ASP A 218 26.12 -19.42 -6.80
C ASP A 218 25.82 -20.15 -5.47
N GLY A 219 24.60 -20.04 -4.95
CA GLY A 219 24.15 -20.66 -3.72
C GLY A 219 24.41 -19.85 -2.45
N ARG A 220 25.01 -18.66 -2.50
CA ARG A 220 25.11 -17.79 -1.32
C ARG A 220 23.77 -17.12 -1.00
N ALA A 221 23.56 -16.70 0.24
CA ALA A 221 22.46 -15.80 0.56
C ALA A 221 22.62 -14.47 -0.18
N TYR A 222 21.52 -13.84 -0.57
CA TYR A 222 21.52 -12.46 -1.09
C TYR A 222 21.72 -11.47 0.07
N ALA A 223 22.86 -11.57 0.75
CA ALA A 223 23.24 -10.82 1.94
C ALA A 223 24.78 -10.79 2.08
N GLY A 224 25.30 -9.90 2.92
CA GLY A 224 26.75 -9.74 3.11
C GLY A 224 27.47 -9.21 1.87
N LEU A 225 26.78 -8.38 1.09
CA LEU A 225 27.34 -7.79 -0.13
C LEU A 225 28.16 -6.53 0.19
N ALA A 226 28.97 -6.10 -0.79
CA ALA A 226 29.80 -4.90 -0.63
C ALA A 226 28.95 -3.67 -0.31
N PHE A 227 29.53 -2.73 0.45
CA PHE A 227 28.88 -1.48 0.82
C PHE A 227 28.32 -0.76 -0.43
N GLY A 228 27.10 -0.24 -0.33
CA GLY A 228 26.39 0.39 -1.45
C GLY A 228 25.68 -0.59 -2.39
N THR A 229 25.81 -1.91 -2.19
CA THR A 229 25.05 -2.91 -2.96
C THR A 229 23.75 -3.26 -2.24
N MET A 230 22.64 -3.24 -2.97
CA MET A 230 21.37 -3.72 -2.43
C MET A 230 21.46 -5.20 -2.07
N GLN A 231 20.98 -5.55 -0.89
CA GLN A 231 20.94 -6.92 -0.39
C GLN A 231 19.60 -7.19 0.30
N GLY A 232 19.24 -8.47 0.43
CA GLY A 232 17.99 -8.91 1.06
C GLY A 232 18.08 -8.90 2.58
N ASN A 233 16.95 -8.61 3.22
CA ASN A 233 16.80 -8.71 4.66
C ASN A 233 16.61 -10.17 5.09
N TYR A 234 17.08 -10.46 6.29
CA TYR A 234 16.90 -11.75 6.95
C TYR A 234 16.86 -11.55 8.46
N GLY A 235 16.39 -12.54 9.20
CA GLY A 235 16.28 -12.48 10.64
C GLY A 235 15.02 -11.74 11.13
N PRO A 236 14.77 -11.82 12.44
CA PRO A 236 15.60 -12.39 13.46
C PRO A 236 15.40 -13.92 13.50
N PRO A 237 16.20 -14.65 14.32
CA PRO A 237 16.18 -16.12 14.32
C PRO A 237 14.79 -16.75 14.49
N SER A 238 13.95 -16.23 15.39
CA SER A 238 12.59 -16.73 15.61
C SER A 238 11.72 -16.70 14.35
N LYS A 239 11.86 -15.66 13.52
CA LYS A 239 11.09 -15.50 12.28
C LYS A 239 11.55 -16.44 11.17
N MET A 240 12.83 -16.80 11.14
CA MET A 240 13.39 -17.63 10.06
C MET A 240 12.74 -19.01 9.94
N LYS A 241 12.04 -19.47 11.00
CA LYS A 241 11.19 -20.67 10.99
C LYS A 241 10.06 -20.63 9.96
N THR A 242 9.64 -19.43 9.53
CA THR A 242 8.57 -19.20 8.54
C THR A 242 9.06 -18.41 7.32
N ALA A 243 10.37 -18.36 7.10
CA ALA A 243 10.99 -17.81 5.90
C ALA A 243 11.40 -18.92 4.93
N LEU A 244 11.49 -18.59 3.64
CA LEU A 244 11.96 -19.49 2.59
C LEU A 244 12.79 -18.70 1.57
N GLY A 245 13.81 -19.33 1.01
CA GLY A 245 14.67 -18.74 -0.01
C GLY A 245 14.21 -19.03 -1.43
N ALA A 246 14.31 -18.04 -2.31
CA ALA A 246 14.22 -18.21 -3.76
C ALA A 246 15.28 -17.38 -4.48
N TYR A 247 15.53 -17.72 -5.76
CA TYR A 247 16.67 -17.19 -6.49
C TYR A 247 16.50 -15.72 -6.85
N THR A 248 17.52 -14.93 -6.52
CA THR A 248 17.68 -13.51 -6.83
C THR A 248 19.13 -13.10 -6.56
N PRO A 249 19.71 -12.14 -7.28
CA PRO A 249 19.14 -11.38 -8.38
C PRO A 249 19.52 -11.99 -9.73
N ASN A 250 19.19 -11.26 -10.79
CA ASN A 250 19.37 -11.63 -12.19
C ASN A 250 18.51 -12.82 -12.57
N VAL A 251 17.23 -12.71 -12.23
CA VAL A 251 16.17 -13.59 -12.70
C VAL A 251 15.30 -12.82 -13.71
N PRO A 252 14.42 -13.51 -14.46
CA PRO A 252 13.58 -12.85 -15.45
C PRO A 252 12.82 -11.63 -14.93
N TRP A 253 12.70 -10.60 -15.75
CA TRP A 253 11.93 -9.41 -15.43
C TRP A 253 11.36 -8.78 -16.70
N ALA A 254 10.04 -8.70 -16.82
CA ALA A 254 9.39 -8.03 -17.93
C ALA A 254 9.51 -6.50 -17.81
N GLU A 255 9.87 -5.84 -18.91
CA GLU A 255 9.98 -4.40 -18.98
C GLU A 255 8.64 -3.78 -19.40
N ILE A 256 8.12 -2.85 -18.58
CA ILE A 256 6.87 -2.14 -18.87
C ILE A 256 7.00 -1.26 -20.13
N ASP A 257 5.92 -1.15 -20.91
CA ASP A 257 5.81 -0.48 -22.22
C ASP A 257 6.62 -1.13 -23.34
N CYS A 258 7.51 -2.07 -23.02
CA CYS A 258 8.31 -2.80 -23.97
C CYS A 258 7.64 -4.14 -24.26
N ALA A 259 6.65 -4.15 -25.15
CA ALA A 259 5.71 -5.27 -25.35
C ALA A 259 6.31 -6.69 -25.36
N LYS A 260 7.58 -6.89 -25.76
CA LYS A 260 8.24 -8.21 -25.83
C LYS A 260 9.46 -8.36 -24.93
N VAL A 261 9.94 -7.30 -24.26
CA VAL A 261 11.25 -7.31 -23.63
C VAL A 261 11.17 -7.97 -22.25
N VAL A 262 11.97 -9.01 -22.08
CA VAL A 262 12.21 -9.62 -20.78
C VAL A 262 13.70 -9.63 -20.56
N ASP A 263 14.13 -9.03 -19.46
CA ASP A 263 15.51 -8.92 -19.06
C ASP A 263 15.87 -9.90 -17.94
N MET A 264 17.16 -9.96 -17.65
CA MET A 264 17.74 -10.75 -16.56
C MET A 264 18.26 -9.85 -15.45
N ASP A 265 17.50 -8.81 -15.11
CA ASP A 265 17.84 -7.79 -14.11
C ASP A 265 16.91 -7.82 -12.87
N GLY A 266 15.94 -8.74 -12.84
CA GLY A 266 15.06 -8.97 -11.70
C GLY A 266 15.86 -9.23 -10.44
N ASN A 267 15.66 -8.38 -9.43
CA ASN A 267 16.52 -8.31 -8.25
C ASN A 267 15.73 -8.07 -6.95
N GLY A 268 16.41 -8.12 -5.82
CA GLY A 268 15.79 -7.98 -4.52
C GLY A 268 14.97 -9.19 -4.09
N THR A 269 14.45 -9.13 -2.87
CA THR A 269 13.48 -10.09 -2.34
C THR A 269 12.13 -10.02 -3.07
N SER A 270 11.87 -8.93 -3.80
CA SER A 270 10.76 -8.81 -4.76
C SER A 270 10.79 -9.83 -5.88
N ALA A 271 11.97 -10.24 -6.36
CA ALA A 271 12.10 -11.31 -7.35
C ALA A 271 11.92 -12.71 -6.75
N ALA A 272 12.27 -12.89 -5.46
CA ALA A 272 12.11 -14.16 -4.73
C ALA A 272 10.65 -14.46 -4.38
N THR A 273 9.89 -13.43 -4.03
CA THR A 273 8.47 -13.51 -3.62
C THR A 273 7.55 -14.22 -4.62
N PRO A 274 7.48 -13.84 -5.91
CA PRO A 274 6.59 -14.47 -6.88
C PRO A 274 6.95 -15.93 -7.15
N GLN A 275 8.23 -16.31 -7.03
CA GLN A 275 8.65 -17.71 -7.18
C GLN A 275 8.10 -18.58 -6.05
N ILE A 276 8.20 -18.12 -4.80
CA ILE A 276 7.65 -18.89 -3.66
C ILE A 276 6.12 -18.95 -3.72
N ALA A 277 5.46 -17.85 -4.11
CA ALA A 277 4.01 -17.84 -4.34
C ALA A 277 3.59 -18.81 -5.46
N ALA A 278 4.36 -18.88 -6.55
CA ALA A 278 4.12 -19.85 -7.62
C ALA A 278 4.27 -21.30 -7.14
N ALA A 279 5.30 -21.60 -6.33
CA ALA A 279 5.48 -22.94 -5.78
C ALA A 279 4.32 -23.34 -4.85
N ALA A 280 3.84 -22.42 -4.01
CA ALA A 280 2.65 -22.63 -3.18
C ALA A 280 1.40 -22.91 -4.03
N ALA A 281 1.18 -22.13 -5.09
CA ALA A 281 0.06 -22.30 -6.00
C ALA A 281 0.10 -23.64 -6.75
N LEU A 282 1.26 -24.04 -7.26
CA LEU A 282 1.45 -25.32 -7.95
C LEU A 282 1.15 -26.50 -7.02
N TRP A 283 1.62 -26.45 -5.77
CA TRP A 283 1.33 -27.51 -4.80
C TRP A 283 -0.16 -27.57 -4.44
N LEU A 284 -0.80 -26.43 -4.21
CA LEU A 284 -2.24 -26.36 -3.98
C LEU A 284 -3.04 -26.89 -5.16
N ALA A 285 -2.63 -26.58 -6.39
CA ALA A 285 -3.28 -27.03 -7.62
C ALA A 285 -3.20 -28.55 -7.78
N GLU A 286 -2.03 -29.14 -7.56
CA GLU A 286 -1.83 -30.60 -7.64
C GLU A 286 -2.71 -31.35 -6.64
N HIS A 287 -2.83 -30.82 -5.43
CA HIS A 287 -3.48 -31.47 -4.30
C HIS A 287 -4.86 -30.88 -3.95
N TRP A 288 -5.45 -30.10 -4.86
CA TRP A 288 -6.64 -29.28 -4.58
C TRP A 288 -7.79 -30.09 -4.02
N ASP A 289 -8.03 -31.29 -4.55
CA ASP A 289 -9.14 -32.16 -4.15
C ASP A 289 -9.09 -32.57 -2.68
N ARG A 290 -7.89 -32.67 -2.09
CA ARG A 290 -7.71 -33.01 -0.68
C ARG A 290 -7.67 -31.77 0.22
N VAL A 291 -7.00 -30.70 -0.21
CA VAL A 291 -6.79 -29.52 0.64
C VAL A 291 -8.03 -28.62 0.71
N LYS A 292 -8.91 -28.67 -0.30
CA LYS A 292 -10.19 -27.94 -0.28
C LYS A 292 -11.13 -28.46 0.82
N THR A 293 -11.00 -29.74 1.21
CA THR A 293 -11.87 -30.40 2.19
C THR A 293 -11.38 -30.31 3.64
N TYR A 294 -10.26 -29.64 3.92
CA TYR A 294 -9.85 -29.43 5.31
C TYR A 294 -10.96 -28.67 6.08
N PRO A 295 -11.27 -29.07 7.33
CA PRO A 295 -12.37 -28.50 8.09
C PRO A 295 -12.12 -27.05 8.51
N GLN A 296 -10.85 -26.64 8.62
CA GLN A 296 -10.48 -25.27 8.94
C GLN A 296 -9.58 -24.68 7.83
N PRO A 297 -9.92 -23.53 7.22
CA PRO A 297 -9.20 -23.03 6.04
C PRO A 297 -7.70 -22.77 6.26
N TRP A 298 -7.28 -22.32 7.44
CA TRP A 298 -5.87 -22.11 7.79
C TRP A 298 -5.00 -23.37 7.60
N MET A 299 -5.59 -24.57 7.67
CA MET A 299 -4.87 -25.83 7.47
C MET A 299 -4.23 -25.91 6.09
N ARG A 300 -4.81 -25.26 5.07
CA ARG A 300 -4.23 -25.18 3.71
C ARG A 300 -2.87 -24.49 3.73
N ILE A 301 -2.74 -23.43 4.53
CA ILE A 301 -1.50 -22.65 4.66
C ILE A 301 -0.41 -23.49 5.29
N GLU A 302 -0.73 -24.18 6.38
CA GLU A 302 0.24 -25.01 7.09
C GLU A 302 0.59 -26.29 6.31
N ALA A 303 -0.34 -26.82 5.52
CA ALA A 303 -0.08 -27.92 4.60
C ALA A 303 0.90 -27.52 3.47
N VAL A 304 0.72 -26.34 2.88
CA VAL A 304 1.66 -25.77 1.91
C VAL A 304 3.04 -25.58 2.52
N ARG A 305 3.10 -24.96 3.72
CA ARG A 305 4.37 -24.77 4.44
C ARG A 305 5.06 -26.09 4.73
N PHE A 306 4.32 -27.08 5.24
CA PHE A 306 4.84 -28.41 5.48
C PHE A 306 5.47 -29.01 4.22
N ALA A 307 4.77 -28.97 3.09
CA ALA A 307 5.27 -29.52 1.83
C ALA A 307 6.51 -28.79 1.32
N LEU A 308 6.44 -27.46 1.21
CA LEU A 308 7.56 -26.65 0.73
C LEU A 308 8.79 -26.78 1.65
N PHE A 309 8.60 -26.72 2.96
CA PHE A 309 9.71 -26.78 3.93
C PHE A 309 10.32 -28.18 4.01
N LYS A 310 9.56 -29.24 3.77
CA LYS A 310 10.07 -30.62 3.86
C LYS A 310 11.11 -30.93 2.77
N VAL A 311 10.92 -30.39 1.56
CA VAL A 311 11.80 -30.66 0.41
C VAL A 311 12.76 -29.52 0.08
N ALA A 312 12.57 -28.34 0.69
CA ALA A 312 13.44 -27.21 0.46
C ALA A 312 14.91 -27.59 0.70
N GLN A 313 15.77 -27.15 -0.20
CA GLN A 313 17.19 -27.46 -0.16
C GLN A 313 17.81 -26.78 1.07
N LYS A 314 18.19 -27.60 2.06
CA LYS A 314 18.66 -27.15 3.38
C LYS A 314 20.11 -26.70 3.41
N SER A 315 20.88 -26.96 2.37
CA SER A 315 22.25 -26.49 2.20
C SER A 315 22.57 -26.28 0.74
N THR A 316 23.45 -25.32 0.44
CA THR A 316 23.93 -25.05 -0.92
C THR A 316 25.43 -25.34 -0.99
N GLN A 317 26.02 -25.14 -2.17
CA GLN A 317 27.49 -25.23 -2.31
C GLN A 317 28.24 -24.20 -1.43
N LYS A 318 27.56 -23.12 -1.02
CA LYS A 318 28.18 -21.99 -0.31
C LYS A 318 27.61 -21.73 1.08
N MET A 319 26.53 -22.39 1.46
CA MET A 319 25.90 -22.28 2.78
C MET A 319 25.64 -23.67 3.37
N ASN A 320 26.09 -23.89 4.59
CA ASN A 320 25.71 -25.08 5.36
C ASN A 320 24.26 -24.95 5.90
N THR A 321 23.77 -25.98 6.59
CA THR A 321 22.39 -26.00 7.11
C THR A 321 22.11 -24.89 8.12
N THR A 322 23.06 -24.58 9.00
CA THR A 322 22.91 -23.53 10.02
C THR A 322 22.82 -22.16 9.37
N GLU A 323 23.74 -21.84 8.47
CA GLU A 323 23.75 -20.58 7.74
C GLU A 323 22.52 -20.44 6.84
N THR A 324 22.10 -21.53 6.19
CA THR A 324 20.86 -21.56 5.40
C THR A 324 19.65 -21.19 6.26
N LEU A 325 19.54 -21.79 7.46
CA LEU A 325 18.47 -21.45 8.39
C LEU A 325 18.53 -20.00 8.85
N GLU A 326 19.72 -19.49 9.15
CA GLU A 326 19.92 -18.12 9.61
C GLU A 326 19.56 -17.08 8.54
N LYS A 327 20.01 -17.29 7.29
CA LYS A 327 19.95 -16.29 6.23
C LYS A 327 18.73 -16.40 5.33
N ILE A 328 18.25 -17.61 5.07
CA ILE A 328 17.15 -17.84 4.11
C ILE A 328 16.03 -18.74 4.65
N GLY A 329 16.12 -19.17 5.91
CA GLY A 329 15.05 -19.85 6.61
C GLY A 329 14.97 -21.33 6.27
N GLN A 330 13.82 -21.80 5.83
CA GLN A 330 13.58 -23.23 5.61
C GLN A 330 14.33 -23.81 4.40
N GLY A 331 15.22 -23.06 3.75
CA GLY A 331 16.01 -23.52 2.61
C GLY A 331 15.57 -22.90 1.29
N VAL A 332 16.16 -23.38 0.19
CA VAL A 332 15.83 -22.92 -1.15
C VAL A 332 14.61 -23.67 -1.69
N VAL A 333 13.64 -22.96 -2.27
CA VAL A 333 12.43 -23.55 -2.83
C VAL A 333 12.72 -24.54 -3.96
N ARG A 334 12.06 -25.69 -3.92
CA ARG A 334 12.13 -26.79 -4.89
C ARG A 334 10.71 -27.18 -5.31
N ALA A 335 10.18 -26.51 -6.33
CA ALA A 335 8.76 -26.53 -6.65
C ALA A 335 8.28 -27.92 -7.12
N PHE A 336 9.06 -28.61 -7.95
CA PHE A 336 8.70 -29.93 -8.45
C PHE A 336 8.76 -31.00 -7.35
N ASP A 337 9.83 -30.98 -6.55
CA ASP A 337 10.00 -31.92 -5.44
C ASP A 337 8.84 -31.81 -4.44
N ALA A 338 8.33 -30.60 -4.21
CA ALA A 338 7.23 -30.36 -3.27
C ALA A 338 5.92 -31.06 -3.71
N LEU A 339 5.69 -31.19 -5.02
CA LEU A 339 4.48 -31.85 -5.56
C LEU A 339 4.37 -33.32 -5.15
N ALA A 340 5.49 -33.97 -4.82
CA ALA A 340 5.50 -35.34 -4.32
C ALA A 340 5.03 -35.45 -2.85
N ILE A 341 4.99 -34.35 -2.11
CA ILE A 341 4.55 -34.35 -0.71
C ILE A 341 3.02 -34.34 -0.66
N SER A 342 2.44 -35.45 -0.21
CA SER A 342 0.99 -35.53 0.05
C SER A 342 0.55 -34.57 1.16
N PRO A 343 -0.67 -34.02 1.09
CA PRO A 343 -1.21 -33.17 2.16
C PRO A 343 -1.22 -33.91 3.51
N PRO A 344 -0.67 -33.31 4.57
CA PRO A 344 -0.61 -33.94 5.88
C PRO A 344 -2.00 -34.15 6.48
N ALA A 345 -2.12 -35.09 7.43
CA ALA A 345 -3.35 -35.28 8.18
C ALA A 345 -3.60 -34.09 9.13
N GLU A 346 -4.86 -33.86 9.50
CA GLU A 346 -5.26 -32.71 10.31
C GLU A 346 -4.53 -32.65 11.67
N ASN A 347 -4.29 -33.82 12.27
CA ASN A 347 -3.59 -33.95 13.55
C ASN A 347 -2.08 -33.62 13.47
N GLN A 348 -1.51 -33.52 12.27
CA GLN A 348 -0.12 -33.12 12.03
C GLN A 348 0.01 -31.60 11.82
N LEU A 349 -1.10 -30.91 11.57
CA LEU A 349 -1.12 -29.47 11.37
C LEU A 349 -1.28 -28.73 12.70
N ARG A 350 -0.64 -27.57 12.82
CA ARG A 350 -0.67 -26.72 14.01
C ARG A 350 -0.98 -25.30 13.61
N LYS A 351 -2.06 -24.76 14.17
CA LYS A 351 -2.44 -23.37 13.93
C LYS A 351 -1.44 -22.45 14.61
N LEU A 352 -0.94 -21.45 13.89
CA LEU A 352 -0.05 -20.46 14.47
C LEU A 352 -0.79 -19.46 15.36
N PRO A 353 -0.12 -18.93 16.41
CA PRO A 353 -0.67 -17.85 17.21
C PRO A 353 -1.02 -16.64 16.33
N PRO A 354 -2.01 -15.81 16.74
CA PRO A 354 -2.29 -14.54 16.08
C PRO A 354 -1.05 -13.66 15.94
N ALA A 355 -0.95 -12.95 14.82
CA ALA A 355 -0.02 -11.84 14.70
C ALA A 355 -0.37 -10.78 15.76
N ALA A 356 0.66 -10.10 16.27
CA ALA A 356 0.53 -9.04 17.26
C ALA A 356 1.02 -7.71 16.68
N TYR A 357 0.44 -6.60 17.14
CA TYR A 357 0.79 -5.26 16.67
C TYR A 357 2.05 -4.70 17.35
N THR A 358 2.58 -5.40 18.36
CA THR A 358 3.80 -5.08 19.14
C THR A 358 4.51 -6.36 19.59
N TRP A 359 5.76 -6.22 20.04
CA TRP A 359 6.48 -7.30 20.70
C TRP A 359 6.05 -7.48 22.15
N SER A 360 5.96 -8.72 22.59
CA SER A 360 5.52 -9.08 23.94
C SER A 360 6.42 -8.52 25.05
N TRP A 361 7.72 -8.31 24.79
CA TRP A 361 8.60 -7.68 25.78
C TRP A 361 8.30 -6.19 26.00
N LEU A 362 7.68 -5.51 25.02
CA LEU A 362 7.19 -4.14 25.18
C LEU A 362 5.90 -4.08 25.99
N ASP A 363 5.18 -5.19 26.14
CA ASP A 363 4.02 -5.25 27.04
C ASP A 363 4.45 -5.08 28.51
N LEU A 364 5.73 -5.28 28.85
CA LEU A 364 6.28 -4.92 30.17
C LEU A 364 6.11 -3.43 30.48
N LEU A 365 6.12 -2.56 29.46
CA LEU A 365 5.77 -1.15 29.60
C LEU A 365 4.30 -0.97 30.03
N THR A 366 3.43 -1.87 29.58
CA THR A 366 1.99 -1.89 29.90
C THR A 366 1.66 -2.55 31.24
N VAL A 367 2.57 -3.33 31.83
CA VAL A 367 2.31 -4.15 33.03
C VAL A 367 3.05 -3.70 34.30
N GLY A 368 4.04 -2.80 34.22
CA GLY A 368 4.93 -2.46 35.35
C GLY A 368 4.32 -2.51 36.77
N ASN A 369 4.84 -3.41 37.60
CA ASN A 369 4.79 -3.67 39.07
C ASN A 369 3.77 -2.98 40.02
N SER A 370 2.76 -2.26 39.56
CA SER A 370 1.74 -1.65 40.43
C SER A 370 0.43 -2.42 40.31
N LEU A 371 0.05 -3.13 41.38
CA LEU A 371 -1.26 -3.77 41.58
C LEU A 371 -2.46 -2.79 41.62
N ALA A 372 -2.23 -1.50 41.34
CA ALA A 372 -3.29 -0.51 41.25
C ALA A 372 -3.94 -0.56 39.86
N ALA A 373 -5.28 -0.62 39.82
CA ALA A 373 -6.08 -0.59 38.60
C ALA A 373 -5.67 0.60 37.72
N ARG A 374 -4.92 0.33 36.63
CA ARG A 374 -4.47 1.35 35.69
C ARG A 374 -5.68 1.90 34.96
N ARG A 375 -5.83 3.24 34.93
CA ARG A 375 -6.91 3.90 34.18
C ARG A 375 -6.82 3.52 32.69
N PRO A 376 -7.94 3.28 31.98
CA PRO A 376 -7.93 2.87 30.57
C PRO A 376 -7.09 3.76 29.64
N ALA A 377 -7.07 5.07 29.88
CA ALA A 377 -6.26 6.03 29.12
C ALA A 377 -4.75 5.83 29.27
N ALA A 378 -4.28 5.33 30.43
CA ALA A 378 -2.87 5.03 30.66
C ALA A 378 -2.43 3.78 29.89
N VAL A 379 -3.28 2.75 29.87
CA VAL A 379 -3.05 1.52 29.09
C VAL A 379 -3.00 1.84 27.59
N GLN A 380 -3.96 2.62 27.08
CA GLN A 380 -3.98 3.01 25.66
C GLN A 380 -2.71 3.78 25.26
N ARG A 381 -2.22 4.69 26.12
CA ARG A 381 -0.97 5.42 25.88
C ARG A 381 0.24 4.50 25.80
N GLN A 382 0.34 3.51 26.69
CA GLN A 382 1.44 2.55 26.67
C GLN A 382 1.43 1.67 25.43
N LYS A 383 0.24 1.29 24.94
CA LYS A 383 0.10 0.59 23.64
C LYS A 383 0.60 1.45 22.47
N MET A 384 0.32 2.75 22.48
CA MET A 384 0.84 3.67 21.47
C MET A 384 2.37 3.77 21.53
N PHE A 385 2.95 3.83 22.73
CA PHE A 385 4.42 3.83 22.90
C PHE A 385 5.06 2.54 22.39
N ALA A 386 4.48 1.38 22.72
CA ALA A 386 4.98 0.11 22.23
C ALA A 386 4.94 0.03 20.70
N LEU A 387 3.85 0.50 20.06
CA LEU A 387 3.75 0.55 18.60
C LEU A 387 4.77 1.51 17.99
N GLU A 388 4.94 2.71 18.57
CA GLU A 388 5.90 3.70 18.10
C GLU A 388 7.34 3.17 18.19
N LEU A 389 7.71 2.52 19.29
CA LEU A 389 9.02 1.87 19.44
C LEU A 389 9.23 0.78 18.37
N MET A 390 8.23 -0.08 18.17
CA MET A 390 8.29 -1.10 17.11
C MET A 390 8.42 -0.49 15.71
N GLN A 391 7.78 0.65 15.44
CA GLN A 391 7.92 1.38 14.17
C GLN A 391 9.31 2.00 14.01
N MET A 392 9.93 2.50 15.09
CA MET A 392 11.31 3.01 15.05
C MET A 392 12.31 1.93 14.65
N ALA A 393 12.15 0.70 15.14
CA ALA A 393 13.01 -0.41 14.72
C ALA A 393 12.89 -0.73 13.22
N GLN A 394 11.80 -0.35 12.56
CA GLN A 394 11.62 -0.54 11.12
C GLN A 394 12.29 0.56 10.28
N THR A 395 12.61 1.70 10.89
CA THR A 395 13.17 2.88 10.20
C THR A 395 14.60 3.21 10.64
N THR A 396 15.02 2.78 11.83
CA THR A 396 16.27 3.19 12.48
C THR A 396 17.12 1.95 12.78
N ALA A 397 18.28 1.85 12.11
CA ALA A 397 19.12 0.66 12.16
C ALA A 397 19.71 0.36 13.55
N SER A 398 20.09 1.39 14.32
CA SER A 398 20.58 1.23 15.69
C SER A 398 19.52 0.63 16.63
N VAL A 399 18.26 1.03 16.44
CA VAL A 399 17.11 0.48 17.17
C VAL A 399 16.85 -0.98 16.77
N ASP A 400 16.85 -1.30 15.47
CA ASP A 400 16.72 -2.67 14.94
C ASP A 400 17.79 -3.61 15.52
N GLN A 401 19.03 -3.13 15.65
CA GLN A 401 20.19 -3.94 16.04
C GLN A 401 20.37 -4.09 17.55
N ALA A 402 19.68 -3.29 18.36
CA ALA A 402 19.88 -3.30 19.82
C ALA A 402 19.43 -4.61 20.49
N ILE A 403 18.46 -5.31 19.89
CA ILE A 403 17.95 -6.60 20.35
C ILE A 403 18.03 -7.60 19.20
N ALA A 404 18.75 -8.71 19.41
CA ALA A 404 18.99 -9.70 18.35
C ALA A 404 17.72 -10.43 17.88
N ASP A 405 16.78 -10.70 18.80
CA ASP A 405 15.51 -11.35 18.50
C ASP A 405 14.35 -10.76 19.33
N PRO A 406 13.78 -9.62 18.91
CA PRO A 406 12.68 -8.98 19.63
C PRO A 406 11.35 -9.76 19.52
N ASP A 407 11.24 -10.66 18.55
CA ASP A 407 10.08 -11.52 18.31
C ASP A 407 10.13 -12.84 19.11
N GLY A 408 11.26 -13.11 19.76
CA GLY A 408 11.52 -14.31 20.55
C GLY A 408 10.94 -14.27 21.97
N ASP A 409 11.52 -15.07 22.85
CA ASP A 409 11.13 -15.12 24.27
C ASP A 409 11.52 -13.80 24.98
N PRO A 410 10.55 -13.03 25.54
CA PRO A 410 10.84 -11.82 26.31
C PRO A 410 11.80 -12.04 27.47
N ALA A 411 11.80 -13.23 28.09
CA ALA A 411 12.69 -13.56 29.20
C ALA A 411 14.16 -13.68 28.77
N ALA A 412 14.42 -13.95 27.49
CA ALA A 412 15.77 -14.01 26.94
C ALA A 412 16.38 -12.62 26.67
N ILE A 413 15.58 -11.55 26.71
CA ILE A 413 16.04 -10.19 26.44
C ILE A 413 16.61 -9.56 27.73
N SER A 414 17.93 -9.41 27.77
CA SER A 414 18.62 -8.84 28.93
C SER A 414 18.21 -7.39 29.21
N ALA A 415 18.32 -6.96 30.47
CA ALA A 415 18.09 -5.55 30.84
C ALA A 415 19.03 -4.60 30.09
N ALA A 416 20.29 -5.00 29.87
CA ALA A 416 21.25 -4.23 29.08
C ALA A 416 20.79 -4.06 27.62
N ALA A 417 20.26 -5.11 26.99
CA ALA A 417 19.74 -5.02 25.62
C ALA A 417 18.51 -4.09 25.54
N ARG A 418 17.59 -4.16 26.51
CA ARG A 418 16.44 -3.25 26.61
C ARG A 418 16.87 -1.80 26.79
N ASN A 419 17.85 -1.54 27.66
CA ASN A 419 18.36 -0.18 27.86
C ASN A 419 19.01 0.37 26.60
N ARG A 420 19.88 -0.40 25.93
CA ARG A 420 20.46 0.02 24.63
C ARG A 420 19.41 0.32 23.58
N TYR A 421 18.34 -0.48 23.55
CA TYR A 421 17.22 -0.25 22.65
C TYR A 421 16.51 1.08 22.94
N PHE A 422 16.22 1.38 24.22
CA PHE A 422 15.61 2.65 24.62
C PHE A 422 16.54 3.84 24.40
N GLU A 423 17.85 3.68 24.60
CA GLU A 423 18.85 4.71 24.31
C GLU A 423 18.89 5.03 22.82
N ALA A 424 19.00 4.00 21.96
CA ALA A 424 18.94 4.18 20.51
C ALA A 424 17.62 4.81 20.06
N ALA A 425 16.49 4.40 20.64
CA ALA A 425 15.19 4.97 20.34
C ALA A 425 15.09 6.45 20.75
N LEU A 426 15.71 6.84 21.88
CA LEU A 426 15.73 8.21 22.36
C LEU A 426 16.67 9.11 21.53
N ASP A 427 17.87 8.62 21.26
CA ASP A 427 18.96 9.41 20.69
C ASP A 427 18.85 9.52 19.16
N GLU A 428 18.43 8.44 18.49
CA GLU A 428 18.43 8.31 17.03
C GLU A 428 17.03 8.05 16.43
N GLY A 429 16.06 7.63 17.25
CA GLY A 429 14.71 7.24 16.81
C GLY A 429 13.74 8.40 16.55
N ASN A 430 14.11 9.64 16.89
CA ASN A 430 13.26 10.84 16.81
C ASN A 430 11.84 10.64 17.43
N PRO A 431 11.74 10.30 18.72
CA PRO A 431 10.48 9.96 19.35
C PRO A 431 9.53 11.15 19.49
N SER A 432 8.24 10.85 19.45
CA SER A 432 7.17 11.77 19.79
C SER A 432 7.44 12.38 21.16
N LYS A 433 7.04 13.65 21.37
CA LYS A 433 7.28 14.34 22.66
C LYS A 433 6.84 13.52 23.88
N PRO A 434 5.68 12.83 23.86
CA PRO A 434 5.28 11.96 24.98
C PRO A 434 6.17 10.73 25.16
N LEU A 435 6.61 10.08 24.08
CA LEU A 435 7.51 8.94 24.17
C LEU A 435 8.92 9.37 24.61
N LYS A 436 9.41 10.51 24.13
CA LYS A 436 10.68 11.11 24.55
C LYS A 436 10.74 11.29 26.06
N ALA A 437 9.73 11.95 26.64
CA ALA A 437 9.64 12.16 28.08
C ALA A 437 9.55 10.84 28.87
N PHE A 438 8.88 9.83 28.31
CA PHE A 438 8.83 8.49 28.90
C PHE A 438 10.22 7.82 28.90
N LEU A 439 10.93 7.85 27.78
CA LEU A 439 12.27 7.25 27.65
C LEU A 439 13.31 7.96 28.53
N GLU A 440 13.29 9.29 28.58
CA GLU A 440 14.16 10.08 29.48
C GLU A 440 13.95 9.69 30.95
N GLY A 441 12.70 9.45 31.36
CA GLY A 441 12.36 8.98 32.70
C GLY A 441 12.84 7.55 32.98
N VAL A 442 12.68 6.63 32.01
CA VAL A 442 13.14 5.24 32.14
C VAL A 442 14.66 5.12 32.18
N LEU A 443 15.38 5.95 31.41
CA LEU A 443 16.83 5.92 31.30
C LEU A 443 17.56 6.77 32.34
N GLY A 444 16.83 7.56 33.14
CA GLY A 444 17.44 8.47 34.12
C GLY A 444 18.25 9.63 33.49
N ARG A 445 18.07 9.92 32.20
CA ARG A 445 18.79 10.96 31.44
C ARG A 445 18.11 12.32 31.57
N ALA A 446 17.81 12.76 32.79
CA ALA A 446 17.05 13.98 33.04
C ALA A 446 17.79 15.24 32.54
N GLY A 447 17.44 15.68 31.32
CA GLY A 447 17.79 16.97 30.72
C GLY A 447 16.58 17.89 30.47
N ALA A 448 15.37 17.48 30.84
CA ALA A 448 14.19 18.33 30.87
C ALA A 448 13.59 18.28 32.28
N LYS A 449 13.37 19.46 32.89
CA LYS A 449 12.79 19.59 34.24
C LYS A 449 11.59 18.66 34.41
N PRO A 450 11.48 17.95 35.55
CA PRO A 450 10.24 17.27 35.87
C PRO A 450 9.15 18.33 35.89
N VAL A 451 8.10 18.16 35.08
CA VAL A 451 6.85 18.87 35.34
C VAL A 451 6.41 18.39 36.72
N PRO A 452 6.28 19.28 37.72
CA PRO A 452 5.96 18.85 39.07
C PRO A 452 4.66 18.06 39.09
N VAL A 453 4.70 16.90 39.74
CA VAL A 453 3.50 16.22 40.23
C VAL A 453 2.92 17.13 41.31
N ALA A 454 1.78 17.76 41.03
CA ALA A 454 1.01 18.49 42.02
C ALA A 454 -0.26 17.71 42.34
N VAL A 455 -0.35 17.16 43.55
CA VAL A 455 -1.60 16.85 44.27
C VAL A 455 -1.27 16.80 45.77
N PRO A 456 -2.12 17.22 46.74
CA PRO A 456 -3.45 17.85 46.66
C PRO A 456 -3.62 19.11 47.54
N ALA A 457 -4.28 20.16 47.03
CA ALA A 457 -5.23 20.96 47.84
C ALA A 457 -6.04 21.88 46.93
N ALA A 458 -7.35 21.92 47.20
CA ALA A 458 -8.43 22.63 46.53
C ALA A 458 -8.62 22.30 45.04
N SER A 459 -9.72 21.61 44.74
CA SER A 459 -10.22 21.36 43.39
C SER A 459 -10.07 22.60 42.51
N PRO A 460 -9.20 22.59 41.49
CA PRO A 460 -9.35 23.52 40.40
C PRO A 460 -10.52 23.01 39.57
N ALA A 461 -11.47 23.90 39.26
CA ALA A 461 -12.55 23.61 38.34
C ALA A 461 -11.99 22.89 37.09
N PRO A 462 -12.68 21.86 36.57
CA PRO A 462 -12.14 20.98 35.55
C PRO A 462 -11.53 21.78 34.40
N ILE A 463 -10.24 21.56 34.12
CA ILE A 463 -9.62 22.08 32.90
C ILE A 463 -10.35 21.39 31.75
N ARG A 464 -11.31 22.09 31.15
CA ARG A 464 -11.94 21.72 29.89
C ARG A 464 -10.85 21.71 28.82
N ARG A 465 -10.18 20.58 28.65
CA ARG A 465 -9.36 20.34 27.46
C ARG A 465 -10.30 20.39 26.28
N LYS A 466 -10.22 21.46 25.49
CA LYS A 466 -10.94 21.55 24.21
C LYS A 466 -10.53 20.33 23.40
N PRO A 467 -11.47 19.45 23.01
CA PRO A 467 -11.18 18.37 22.07
C PRO A 467 -10.42 18.97 20.88
N ARG A 468 -9.32 18.33 20.45
CA ARG A 468 -8.73 18.72 19.17
C ARG A 468 -9.80 18.40 18.12
N PRO A 469 -10.40 19.39 17.46
CA PRO A 469 -11.48 19.12 16.54
C PRO A 469 -10.95 18.22 15.44
N LEU A 470 -11.75 17.24 15.02
CA LEU A 470 -11.52 16.61 13.73
C LEU A 470 -11.42 17.73 12.68
N PRO A 471 -10.52 17.64 11.69
CA PRO A 471 -10.54 18.60 10.59
C PRO A 471 -11.96 18.60 10.01
N PRO A 472 -12.55 19.79 9.78
CA PRO A 472 -13.94 19.86 9.36
C PRO A 472 -14.10 19.06 8.05
N PRO A 473 -15.05 18.13 7.97
CA PRO A 473 -15.24 17.31 6.78
C PRO A 473 -15.65 18.20 5.62
N GLN A 474 -15.07 18.05 4.43
CA GLN A 474 -15.41 18.90 3.27
C GLN A 474 -16.92 18.99 3.02
N ARG A 475 -17.37 20.13 2.48
CA ARG A 475 -18.78 20.37 2.16
C ARG A 475 -19.19 19.48 1.00
N ARG A 476 -20.22 18.66 1.21
CA ARG A 476 -20.78 17.78 0.18
C ARG A 476 -21.92 18.49 -0.53
N LEU A 477 -21.84 18.58 -1.86
CA LEU A 477 -22.85 19.24 -2.70
C LEU A 477 -23.25 18.31 -3.85
N ARG A 478 -24.55 18.03 -3.96
CA ARG A 478 -25.12 17.30 -5.08
C ARG A 478 -25.07 18.13 -6.36
N ILE A 479 -24.79 17.45 -7.46
CA ILE A 479 -24.69 18.00 -8.81
C ILE A 479 -25.38 17.07 -9.81
N TYR A 480 -25.68 17.57 -10.99
CA TYR A 480 -25.94 16.70 -12.14
C TYR A 480 -24.62 16.07 -12.61
N ALA A 481 -24.61 14.75 -12.74
CA ALA A 481 -23.45 14.02 -13.27
C ALA A 481 -23.49 13.88 -14.80
N LEU A 482 -24.69 13.99 -15.37
CA LEU A 482 -24.99 13.93 -16.80
C LEU A 482 -26.02 15.02 -17.13
N ASP A 483 -26.09 15.40 -18.40
CA ASP A 483 -27.10 16.33 -18.89
C ASP A 483 -28.53 15.83 -18.54
N PRO A 484 -29.36 16.64 -17.86
CA PRO A 484 -30.76 16.31 -17.52
C PRO A 484 -31.65 15.94 -18.70
N SER A 485 -31.34 16.41 -19.92
CA SER A 485 -32.03 15.98 -21.14
C SER A 485 -31.77 14.50 -21.46
N VAL A 486 -30.60 13.98 -21.10
CA VAL A 486 -30.21 12.56 -21.23
C VAL A 486 -30.76 11.74 -20.06
N ALA A 487 -30.94 12.35 -18.88
CA ALA A 487 -31.43 11.72 -17.65
C ALA A 487 -32.90 11.25 -17.68
N LYS A 488 -33.65 11.54 -18.76
CA LYS A 488 -35.06 11.11 -18.93
C LYS A 488 -35.22 9.63 -19.33
N ARG A 489 -34.13 8.88 -19.45
CA ARG A 489 -34.12 7.45 -19.80
C ARG A 489 -33.90 6.58 -18.55
N LEU A 490 -34.68 5.49 -18.42
CA LEU A 490 -34.69 4.59 -17.26
C LEU A 490 -33.32 3.95 -16.94
N ASP A 491 -32.46 3.79 -17.95
CA ASP A 491 -31.09 3.25 -17.85
C ASP A 491 -30.08 4.23 -17.23
N SER A 492 -30.39 5.53 -17.20
CA SER A 492 -29.51 6.60 -16.68
C SER A 492 -29.84 7.03 -15.24
N VAL A 493 -30.94 6.52 -14.66
CA VAL A 493 -31.45 6.92 -13.33
C VAL A 493 -30.46 6.60 -12.20
N SER A 494 -29.61 5.59 -12.35
CA SER A 494 -28.58 5.27 -11.35
C SER A 494 -27.33 6.16 -11.40
N VAL A 495 -27.12 6.92 -12.48
CA VAL A 495 -25.88 7.70 -12.74
C VAL A 495 -26.15 9.19 -12.98
N HIS A 496 -27.40 9.66 -12.91
CA HIS A 496 -27.75 11.06 -13.25
C HIS A 496 -27.28 12.12 -12.23
N GLN A 497 -26.97 11.73 -10.99
CA GLN A 497 -26.52 12.64 -9.93
C GLN A 497 -25.18 12.19 -9.35
N ALA A 498 -24.35 13.16 -8.97
CA ALA A 498 -23.11 12.95 -8.23
C ALA A 498 -23.07 13.87 -7.01
N THR A 499 -22.16 13.59 -6.07
CA THR A 499 -21.91 14.46 -4.92
C THR A 499 -20.44 14.84 -4.91
N LEU A 500 -20.15 16.13 -5.05
CA LEU A 500 -18.79 16.67 -4.99
C LEU A 500 -18.44 17.08 -3.57
N SER A 501 -17.17 16.90 -3.19
CA SER A 501 -16.62 17.36 -1.93
C SER A 501 -15.81 18.63 -2.18
N VAL A 502 -16.30 19.75 -1.67
CA VAL A 502 -15.77 21.10 -1.85
C VAL A 502 -15.14 21.57 -0.54
N PRO A 503 -13.93 22.17 -0.54
CA PRO A 503 -13.32 22.70 0.67
C PRO A 503 -14.22 23.76 1.32
N TRP A 504 -14.08 23.86 2.64
CA TRP A 504 -14.67 24.94 3.41
C TRP A 504 -13.98 26.25 3.07
N ASP A 505 -14.73 27.14 2.43
CA ASP A 505 -14.34 28.53 2.15
C ASP A 505 -14.91 29.46 3.25
N ASP A 506 -14.76 29.03 4.50
CA ASP A 506 -15.17 29.74 5.71
C ASP A 506 -14.12 29.59 6.84
N GLU A 507 -14.36 30.24 7.99
CA GLU A 507 -13.47 30.09 9.15
C GLU A 507 -13.46 28.61 9.60
N PRO A 508 -12.29 27.96 9.77
CA PRO A 508 -10.98 28.54 10.07
C PRO A 508 -9.97 28.53 8.90
N SER A 509 -10.41 28.29 7.66
CA SER A 509 -9.54 28.18 6.47
C SER A 509 -9.48 29.45 5.61
N ALA A 510 -10.42 30.39 5.77
CA ALA A 510 -10.47 31.68 5.07
C ALA A 510 -10.68 32.87 6.02
N ASP A 511 -10.29 34.09 5.59
CA ASP A 511 -10.42 35.33 6.39
C ASP A 511 -11.88 35.78 6.62
N LYS A 512 -12.82 35.24 5.84
CA LYS A 512 -14.26 35.57 5.89
C LYS A 512 -15.09 34.32 5.60
N PRO A 513 -16.29 34.19 6.21
CA PRO A 513 -17.19 33.09 5.90
C PRO A 513 -17.77 33.23 4.48
N LEU A 514 -18.07 32.09 3.86
CA LEU A 514 -18.85 32.05 2.62
C LEU A 514 -20.21 32.74 2.83
N LEU A 515 -20.55 33.70 1.97
CA LEU A 515 -21.85 34.39 2.00
C LEU A 515 -22.84 33.74 1.04
N ALA A 516 -24.13 33.99 1.24
CA ALA A 516 -25.19 33.51 0.34
C ALA A 516 -25.00 34.06 -1.10
N GLY A 517 -25.33 33.23 -2.10
CA GLY A 517 -25.00 33.50 -3.50
C GLY A 517 -23.54 33.14 -3.74
N PRO A 518 -23.17 31.89 -3.39
CA PRO A 518 -21.95 31.51 -2.70
C PRO A 518 -20.77 32.42 -3.04
N ILE A 519 -20.47 33.35 -2.13
CA ILE A 519 -19.40 34.35 -2.28
C ILE A 519 -18.24 33.96 -1.38
N GLY A 520 -17.19 33.43 -1.98
CA GLY A 520 -16.02 32.88 -1.31
C GLY A 520 -14.72 33.62 -1.62
N GLU A 521 -13.59 32.98 -1.39
CA GLU A 521 -12.28 33.55 -1.71
C GLU A 521 -12.07 33.64 -3.23
N TYR A 522 -12.44 32.59 -3.96
CA TYR A 522 -12.19 32.49 -5.40
C TYR A 522 -13.35 32.96 -6.27
N LEU A 523 -14.59 32.73 -5.83
CA LEU A 523 -15.80 32.83 -6.66
C LEU A 523 -16.88 33.72 -6.01
N GLU A 524 -17.69 34.35 -6.85
CA GLU A 524 -18.94 35.03 -6.48
C GLU A 524 -20.04 34.57 -7.44
N VAL A 525 -21.11 33.95 -6.94
CA VAL A 525 -22.20 33.46 -7.79
C VAL A 525 -23.39 34.41 -7.71
N VAL A 526 -23.67 35.08 -8.83
CA VAL A 526 -24.76 36.07 -8.91
C VAL A 526 -25.79 35.57 -9.90
N ASP A 527 -26.99 35.30 -9.42
CA ASP A 527 -28.04 34.70 -10.23
C ASP A 527 -29.05 35.73 -10.73
N VAL A 528 -28.69 36.36 -11.86
CA VAL A 528 -29.53 37.31 -12.58
C VAL A 528 -30.01 36.61 -13.85
N ASP A 529 -31.32 36.63 -14.07
CA ASP A 529 -31.96 36.09 -15.26
C ASP A 529 -32.52 37.24 -16.10
N PRO A 530 -31.79 37.67 -17.15
CA PRO A 530 -32.22 38.75 -18.03
C PRO A 530 -33.52 38.44 -18.78
N ALA A 531 -33.87 37.16 -18.97
CA ALA A 531 -35.06 36.77 -19.72
C ALA A 531 -36.34 36.92 -18.90
N SER A 532 -36.27 36.72 -17.58
CA SER A 532 -37.38 36.95 -16.67
C SER A 532 -37.32 38.31 -15.96
N ASP A 533 -36.29 39.12 -16.24
CA ASP A 533 -35.97 40.39 -15.58
C ASP A 533 -35.98 40.26 -14.04
N ARG A 534 -35.38 39.17 -13.55
CA ARG A 534 -35.35 38.82 -12.13
C ARG A 534 -33.94 38.58 -11.64
N VAL A 535 -33.75 38.88 -10.37
CA VAL A 535 -32.60 38.43 -9.59
C VAL A 535 -33.11 37.37 -8.63
N TYR A 536 -32.59 36.15 -8.74
CA TYR A 536 -33.03 35.04 -7.89
C TYR A 536 -32.40 35.14 -6.50
N ASP A 537 -33.16 34.70 -5.50
CA ASP A 537 -32.68 34.70 -4.12
C ASP A 537 -31.39 33.87 -3.99
N PRO A 538 -30.38 34.39 -3.29
CA PRO A 538 -29.10 33.70 -3.13
C PRO A 538 -29.26 32.40 -2.32
N VAL A 539 -28.59 31.34 -2.75
CA VAL A 539 -28.49 30.10 -1.95
C VAL A 539 -27.49 30.30 -0.82
N ASP A 540 -27.90 29.99 0.41
CA ASP A 540 -27.01 29.92 1.56
C ASP A 540 -26.52 28.48 1.75
N LEU A 541 -25.31 28.18 1.28
CA LEU A 541 -24.71 26.86 1.42
C LEU A 541 -24.22 26.54 2.84
N ASN A 542 -24.34 27.48 3.78
CA ASN A 542 -24.14 27.26 5.22
C ASN A 542 -25.46 26.93 5.94
N ASP A 543 -26.60 26.92 5.23
CA ASP A 543 -27.87 26.51 5.80
C ASP A 543 -27.80 25.08 6.36
N LYS A 544 -28.24 24.91 7.61
CA LYS A 544 -28.11 23.63 8.34
C LYS A 544 -28.88 22.49 7.68
N VAL A 545 -30.01 22.80 7.04
CA VAL A 545 -30.82 21.79 6.34
C VAL A 545 -30.08 21.34 5.09
N LEU A 546 -29.50 22.28 4.33
CA LEU A 546 -28.71 21.95 3.15
C LEU A 546 -27.46 21.14 3.50
N LEU A 547 -26.72 21.53 4.55
CA LEU A 547 -25.53 20.80 5.01
C LEU A 547 -25.84 19.36 5.44
N ALA A 548 -27.00 19.12 6.05
CA ALA A 548 -27.40 17.79 6.52
C ALA A 548 -27.77 16.81 5.39
N GLN A 549 -28.03 17.31 4.17
CA GLN A 549 -28.55 16.51 3.06
C GLN A 549 -27.64 16.54 1.81
N ASP A 550 -26.37 16.90 1.97
CA ASP A 550 -25.41 17.07 0.87
C ASP A 550 -25.83 18.15 -0.17
N GLY A 551 -26.46 19.24 0.29
CA GLY A 551 -26.93 20.34 -0.56
C GLY A 551 -28.34 20.13 -1.14
N LEU A 552 -28.78 21.06 -1.98
CA LEU A 552 -30.05 20.94 -2.71
C LEU A 552 -30.05 19.73 -3.64
N PRO A 553 -31.17 18.99 -3.74
CA PRO A 553 -31.32 17.95 -4.75
C PRO A 553 -31.27 18.55 -6.17
N PRO A 554 -30.73 17.82 -7.17
CA PRO A 554 -30.73 18.28 -8.54
C PRO A 554 -32.12 18.63 -9.05
N SER A 555 -32.27 19.83 -9.61
CA SER A 555 -33.56 20.37 -10.07
C SER A 555 -33.37 21.43 -11.15
N GLU A 556 -33.96 21.21 -12.33
CA GLU A 556 -33.98 22.20 -13.43
C GLU A 556 -34.82 23.45 -13.10
N GLY A 557 -35.79 23.32 -12.19
CA GLY A 557 -36.72 24.39 -11.84
C GLY A 557 -36.35 25.20 -10.60
N ASN A 558 -35.19 24.94 -9.98
CA ASN A 558 -34.80 25.59 -8.72
C ASN A 558 -33.53 26.43 -8.93
N PRO A 559 -33.64 27.76 -9.06
CA PRO A 559 -32.49 28.65 -9.26
C PRO A 559 -31.42 28.52 -8.18
N LYS A 560 -31.80 28.23 -6.93
CA LYS A 560 -30.85 28.00 -5.83
C LYS A 560 -30.00 26.76 -6.05
N PHE A 561 -30.53 25.74 -6.73
CA PHE A 561 -29.74 24.57 -7.13
C PHE A 561 -28.75 24.92 -8.24
N HIS A 562 -29.12 25.77 -9.21
CA HIS A 562 -28.20 26.21 -10.27
C HIS A 562 -26.98 26.95 -9.69
N GLN A 563 -27.22 27.81 -8.69
CA GLN A 563 -26.15 28.49 -7.95
C GLN A 563 -25.22 27.49 -7.22
N GLN A 564 -25.79 26.45 -6.58
CA GLN A 564 -25.02 25.38 -5.94
C GLN A 564 -24.17 24.60 -6.95
N MET A 565 -24.78 24.19 -8.07
CA MET A 565 -24.17 23.38 -9.12
C MET A 565 -22.90 24.06 -9.65
N VAL A 566 -23.06 25.29 -10.12
CA VAL A 566 -21.98 26.09 -10.70
C VAL A 566 -20.86 26.31 -9.69
N TYR A 567 -21.19 26.64 -8.44
CA TYR A 567 -20.19 26.80 -7.39
C TYR A 567 -19.42 25.50 -7.11
N ALA A 568 -20.13 24.37 -6.99
CA ALA A 568 -19.53 23.08 -6.69
C ALA A 568 -18.57 22.61 -7.79
N VAL A 569 -18.98 22.76 -9.06
CA VAL A 569 -18.15 22.40 -10.21
C VAL A 569 -16.94 23.31 -10.32
N ALA A 570 -17.13 24.63 -10.24
CA ALA A 570 -16.05 25.60 -10.38
C ALA A 570 -14.99 25.46 -9.26
N MET A 571 -15.41 25.34 -8.00
CA MET A 571 -14.48 25.10 -6.89
C MET A 571 -13.75 23.76 -7.00
N THR A 572 -14.42 22.72 -7.52
CA THR A 572 -13.78 21.41 -7.77
C THR A 572 -12.70 21.53 -8.84
N THR A 573 -12.98 22.26 -9.92
CA THR A 573 -12.02 22.54 -10.99
C THR A 573 -10.82 23.34 -10.50
N ILE A 574 -11.05 24.38 -9.69
CA ILE A 574 -9.98 25.14 -9.02
C ILE A 574 -9.14 24.19 -8.15
N GLY A 575 -9.78 23.34 -7.35
CA GLY A 575 -9.07 22.36 -6.52
C GLY A 575 -8.26 21.34 -7.32
N HIS A 576 -8.69 20.94 -8.52
CA HIS A 576 -7.88 20.11 -9.43
C HIS A 576 -6.68 20.88 -9.98
N PHE A 577 -6.89 22.13 -10.42
CA PHE A 577 -5.83 23.00 -10.94
C PHE A 577 -4.72 23.24 -9.90
N GLU A 578 -5.09 23.57 -8.67
CA GLU A 578 -4.12 23.85 -7.61
C GLU A 578 -3.35 22.60 -7.18
N ARG A 579 -4.01 21.43 -7.13
CA ARG A 579 -3.35 20.15 -6.85
C ARG A 579 -2.38 19.75 -7.96
N ALA A 580 -2.76 19.95 -9.23
CA ALA A 580 -1.91 19.58 -10.37
C ALA A 580 -0.69 20.50 -10.51
N LEU A 581 -0.82 21.80 -10.23
CA LEU A 581 0.23 22.79 -10.45
C LEU A 581 0.97 23.22 -9.18
N GLY A 582 0.51 22.82 -7.98
CA GLY A 582 1.14 23.15 -6.71
C GLY A 582 1.11 24.65 -6.34
N ARG A 583 0.22 25.44 -6.95
CA ARG A 583 0.10 26.89 -6.73
C ARG A 583 -1.35 27.35 -6.75
N ARG A 584 -1.63 28.51 -6.13
CA ARG A 584 -2.97 29.11 -6.07
C ARG A 584 -3.47 29.57 -7.44
N ALA A 585 -4.77 29.43 -7.69
CA ALA A 585 -5.42 30.01 -8.86
C ALA A 585 -5.50 31.54 -8.74
N LEU A 586 -5.16 32.27 -9.81
CA LEU A 586 -5.20 33.73 -9.86
C LEU A 586 -5.97 34.16 -11.11
N TRP A 587 -6.82 35.18 -10.97
CA TRP A 587 -7.63 35.69 -12.08
C TRP A 587 -6.88 36.76 -12.87
N ALA A 588 -7.10 36.78 -14.18
CA ALA A 588 -6.54 37.80 -15.06
C ALA A 588 -7.06 39.18 -14.66
N PRO A 589 -6.21 40.23 -14.66
CA PRO A 589 -6.65 41.60 -14.38
C PRO A 589 -7.73 42.08 -15.35
N HIS A 590 -8.68 42.88 -14.86
CA HIS A 590 -9.65 43.58 -15.69
C HIS A 590 -9.04 44.89 -16.21
N TYR A 591 -9.15 45.15 -17.51
CA TYR A 591 -8.61 46.37 -18.11
C TYR A 591 -9.74 47.36 -18.39
N SER A 592 -9.72 48.52 -17.71
CA SER A 592 -10.64 49.62 -18.00
C SER A 592 -9.98 50.62 -18.94
N GLN A 593 -10.76 51.11 -19.90
CA GLN A 593 -10.35 52.11 -20.87
C GLN A 593 -11.03 53.45 -20.55
N THR A 594 -10.25 54.48 -20.25
CA THR A 594 -10.75 55.83 -19.98
C THR A 594 -10.15 56.86 -20.94
N PRO A 595 -10.93 57.79 -21.49
CA PRO A 595 -10.41 58.89 -22.29
C PRO A 595 -9.50 59.79 -21.44
N GLY A 596 -8.27 60.00 -21.89
CA GLY A 596 -7.37 61.00 -21.33
C GLY A 596 -7.82 62.42 -21.69
N ARG A 597 -7.30 63.42 -20.97
CA ARG A 597 -7.64 64.84 -21.21
C ARG A 597 -7.28 65.34 -22.63
N SER A 598 -6.44 64.61 -23.36
CA SER A 598 -5.97 64.91 -24.73
C SER A 598 -6.58 64.02 -25.81
N GLY A 599 -7.59 63.20 -25.49
CA GLY A 599 -8.31 62.32 -26.45
C GLY A 599 -7.69 60.94 -26.66
N ASP A 600 -6.60 60.64 -25.97
CA ASP A 600 -5.85 59.39 -25.97
C ASP A 600 -6.39 58.39 -24.92
N MET A 601 -6.51 57.12 -25.33
CA MET A 601 -7.11 56.07 -24.50
C MET A 601 -6.12 55.53 -23.48
N THR A 602 -6.41 55.72 -22.19
CA THR A 602 -5.60 55.16 -21.10
C THR A 602 -6.16 53.80 -20.66
N VAL A 603 -5.30 52.78 -20.65
CA VAL A 603 -5.66 51.43 -20.20
C VAL A 603 -5.12 51.22 -18.79
N LYS A 604 -6.01 50.93 -17.83
CA LYS A 604 -5.63 50.63 -16.44
C LYS A 604 -6.02 49.20 -16.09
N ALA A 605 -5.06 48.42 -15.58
CA ALA A 605 -5.28 47.08 -15.06
C ALA A 605 -5.80 47.13 -13.62
N HIS A 606 -6.87 46.40 -13.33
CA HIS A 606 -7.47 46.25 -12.01
C HIS A 606 -7.37 44.79 -11.57
N TYR A 607 -6.93 44.57 -10.33
CA TYR A 607 -6.90 43.24 -9.74
C TYR A 607 -8.31 42.68 -9.61
N VAL A 608 -8.48 41.42 -10.01
CA VAL A 608 -9.75 40.68 -9.90
C VAL A 608 -9.62 39.70 -8.73
N PRO A 609 -10.19 40.01 -7.55
CA PRO A 609 -10.08 39.12 -6.40
C PRO A 609 -10.90 37.84 -6.57
N ARG A 610 -12.04 37.92 -7.26
CA ARG A 610 -12.98 36.81 -7.43
C ARG A 610 -13.48 36.75 -8.86
N LEU A 611 -13.66 35.54 -9.38
CA LEU A 611 -14.39 35.33 -10.62
C LEU A 611 -15.89 35.33 -10.33
N ARG A 612 -16.62 36.24 -10.98
CA ARG A 612 -18.08 36.29 -10.89
C ARG A 612 -18.70 35.36 -11.92
N ILE A 613 -19.55 34.44 -11.46
CA ILE A 613 -20.25 33.49 -12.32
C ILE A 613 -21.75 33.77 -12.27
N TYR A 614 -22.37 33.78 -13.46
CA TYR A 614 -23.79 34.04 -13.64
C TYR A 614 -24.46 32.80 -14.23
N PRO A 615 -25.19 32.01 -13.42
CA PRO A 615 -25.82 30.77 -13.89
C PRO A 615 -26.80 30.96 -15.06
N HIS A 616 -27.38 32.15 -15.23
CA HIS A 616 -28.39 32.45 -16.26
C HIS A 616 -27.97 33.54 -17.27
N ALA A 617 -26.67 33.81 -17.45
CA ALA A 617 -26.20 34.91 -18.31
C ALA A 617 -26.47 34.72 -19.83
N LEU A 618 -26.84 33.53 -20.30
CA LEU A 618 -27.05 33.19 -21.71
C LEU A 618 -28.20 32.16 -21.83
N ARG A 619 -28.93 32.12 -22.95
CA ARG A 619 -29.87 31.03 -23.28
C ARG A 619 -29.39 30.28 -24.52
N ALA A 620 -28.60 29.23 -24.32
CA ALA A 620 -28.23 28.23 -25.32
C ALA A 620 -28.67 26.84 -24.83
N GLU A 621 -28.76 25.84 -25.71
CA GLU A 621 -29.16 24.46 -25.32
C GLU A 621 -28.32 23.89 -24.17
N ASN A 622 -27.09 24.41 -23.97
CA ASN A 622 -26.16 24.04 -22.90
C ASN A 622 -25.93 25.15 -21.85
N ALA A 623 -26.63 26.29 -21.91
CA ALA A 623 -26.36 27.42 -21.01
C ALA A 623 -26.90 27.23 -19.58
N TYR A 624 -27.61 26.13 -19.33
CA TYR A 624 -28.11 25.74 -18.01
C TYR A 624 -27.26 24.65 -17.34
N TYR A 625 -26.05 24.36 -17.86
CA TYR A 625 -25.20 23.25 -17.40
C TYR A 625 -23.76 23.66 -17.10
#